data_AF-A0AAV1NYB8-F1
#
_entry.id   AF-A0AAV1NYB8-F1
#
_cell.length_a   1.000
_cell.length_b   1.000
_cell.length_c   1.000
_cell.angle_alpha   90.00
_cell.angle_beta   90.00
_cell.angle_gamma   90.00
#
_symmetry.space_group_name_H-M   'P 1'
#
loop_
_entity.id
_entity.type
_entity.pdbx_description
1 polymer ?
#
loop_
_entity_poly.entity_id
_entity_poly.type
_entity_poly.pdbx_seq_one_letter_code
_entity_poly.pdbx_strand_id
1 'polypeptide(L)'
;MTLADAVDLGWCVIKDVEVIELNKRASGQAFEVILKPPSFDGVPELNTSMPQRRDPSLEEIQKKLEAAEERRKCQEAEMLKHLAEKREHEREVIQKAFEENNNFIKHAKEKLEQKMEANKENREALLAAMLERLQEKDKHAEEVRKNKELKEEACR
;
A
#
# COMPACT_ATOMS: atom_id res chain seq x y z
N MET A 1 -24.99 -82.86 -63.22
CA MET A 1 -25.11 -81.46 -62.77
C MET A 1 -25.24 -81.51 -61.25
N THR A 2 -24.12 -81.39 -60.52
CA THR A 2 -23.62 -80.18 -59.81
C THR A 2 -24.55 -79.81 -58.64
N LEU A 3 -24.28 -80.25 -57.40
CA LEU A 3 -23.29 -79.79 -56.40
C LEU A 3 -23.62 -78.42 -55.78
N ALA A 4 -23.58 -78.42 -54.44
CA ALA A 4 -23.21 -77.34 -53.51
C ALA A 4 -24.32 -76.52 -52.84
N ASP A 5 -24.43 -76.76 -51.52
CA ASP A 5 -24.48 -75.79 -50.42
C ASP A 5 -25.00 -74.37 -50.72
N ALA A 6 -26.20 -74.08 -50.22
CA ALA A 6 -26.53 -72.76 -49.74
C ALA A 6 -26.51 -72.81 -48.22
N VAL A 7 -25.46 -72.23 -47.64
CA VAL A 7 -25.32 -71.90 -46.22
C VAL A 7 -26.65 -71.36 -45.70
N ASP A 8 -27.20 -72.01 -44.69
CA ASP A 8 -28.29 -71.46 -43.88
C ASP A 8 -27.74 -70.22 -43.16
N LEU A 9 -27.81 -69.08 -43.86
CA LEU A 9 -27.75 -67.74 -43.29
C LEU A 9 -29.10 -67.45 -42.62
N GLY A 10 -29.54 -68.38 -41.77
CA GLY A 10 -30.58 -68.21 -40.78
C GLY A 10 -30.09 -67.22 -39.73
N TRP A 11 -29.94 -65.97 -40.18
CA TRP A 11 -29.92 -64.77 -39.37
C TRP A 11 -31.00 -64.98 -38.32
N CYS A 12 -30.57 -65.04 -37.06
CA CYS A 12 -31.39 -65.27 -35.89
C CYS A 12 -32.82 -64.78 -36.12
N VAL A 13 -33.79 -65.69 -36.05
CA VAL A 13 -35.22 -65.37 -36.05
C VAL A 13 -35.42 -64.26 -35.02
N ILE A 14 -35.57 -63.00 -35.47
CA ILE A 14 -35.94 -61.89 -34.59
C ILE A 14 -37.41 -62.14 -34.29
N LYS A 15 -37.66 -62.97 -33.27
CA LYS A 15 -38.96 -63.05 -32.63
C LYS A 15 -39.19 -61.69 -31.95
N ASP A 16 -40.28 -61.05 -32.36
CA ASP A 16 -40.98 -59.94 -31.71
C ASP A 16 -40.31 -58.55 -31.80
N VAL A 17 -40.45 -57.90 -32.98
CA VAL A 17 -40.30 -56.44 -33.13
C VAL A 17 -41.62 -55.76 -32.76
N GLU A 18 -41.59 -54.87 -31.78
CA GLU A 18 -42.75 -54.07 -31.36
C GLU A 18 -42.63 -52.64 -31.88
N VAL A 19 -43.69 -52.12 -32.52
CA VAL A 19 -43.76 -50.74 -33.01
C VAL A 19 -44.90 -50.02 -32.32
N ILE A 20 -44.58 -48.98 -31.56
CA ILE A 20 -45.55 -48.14 -30.84
C ILE A 20 -45.67 -46.83 -31.62
N GLU A 21 -46.83 -46.57 -32.23
CA GLU A 21 -47.06 -45.31 -32.93
C GLU A 21 -47.20 -44.16 -31.92
N LEU A 22 -46.41 -43.08 -32.07
CA LEU A 22 -46.45 -41.93 -31.17
C LEU A 22 -47.33 -40.81 -31.74
N ASN A 23 -47.03 -40.32 -32.94
CA ASN A 23 -47.73 -39.17 -33.51
C ASN A 23 -47.69 -39.19 -35.05
N LYS A 24 -48.79 -38.79 -35.69
CA LYS A 24 -48.87 -38.59 -37.14
C LYS A 24 -49.34 -37.16 -37.42
N ARG A 25 -48.58 -36.42 -38.22
CA ARG A 25 -48.88 -35.07 -38.69
C ARG A 25 -48.82 -35.00 -40.20
N ALA A 26 -49.33 -33.92 -40.79
CA ALA A 26 -49.30 -33.71 -42.23
C ALA A 26 -47.87 -33.78 -42.83
N SER A 27 -46.86 -33.41 -42.05
CA SER A 27 -45.45 -33.42 -42.45
C SER A 27 -44.71 -34.74 -42.20
N GLY A 28 -45.33 -35.73 -41.54
CA GLY A 28 -44.66 -37.00 -41.25
C GLY A 28 -45.26 -37.78 -40.08
N GLN A 29 -44.62 -38.90 -39.76
CA GLN A 29 -45.07 -39.85 -38.74
C GLN A 29 -43.90 -40.22 -37.81
N ALA A 30 -44.18 -40.38 -36.52
CA ALA A 30 -43.22 -40.77 -35.49
C ALA A 30 -43.73 -42.00 -34.75
N PHE A 31 -42.84 -42.95 -34.51
CA PHE A 31 -43.10 -44.21 -33.82
C PHE A 31 -41.83 -44.66 -33.09
N GLU A 32 -42.01 -45.44 -32.03
CA GLU A 32 -40.94 -46.07 -31.26
C GLU A 32 -40.85 -47.55 -31.70
N VAL A 33 -39.63 -48.03 -31.92
CA VAL A 33 -39.38 -49.42 -32.31
C VAL A 33 -38.56 -50.09 -31.22
N ILE A 34 -39.14 -51.11 -30.59
CA ILE A 34 -38.48 -51.90 -29.55
C ILE A 34 -38.10 -53.24 -30.18
N LEU A 35 -36.79 -53.42 -30.40
CA LEU A 35 -36.22 -54.66 -30.95
C LEU A 35 -35.94 -55.70 -29.86
N LYS A 36 -35.78 -55.24 -28.61
CA LYS A 36 -35.55 -56.07 -27.43
C LYS A 36 -36.07 -55.29 -26.22
N PRO A 37 -36.94 -55.87 -25.37
CA PRO A 37 -37.39 -55.21 -24.17
C PRO A 37 -36.21 -54.92 -23.22
N PRO A 38 -36.31 -53.89 -22.36
CA PRO A 38 -35.27 -53.60 -21.39
C PRO A 38 -34.97 -54.85 -20.56
N SER A 39 -33.68 -55.12 -20.29
CA SER A 39 -33.27 -56.31 -19.52
C SER A 39 -33.52 -56.16 -18.00
N PHE A 40 -33.95 -54.97 -17.59
CA PHE A 40 -34.32 -54.60 -16.23
C PHE A 40 -35.60 -53.77 -16.34
N ASP A 41 -36.69 -54.25 -15.75
CA ASP A 41 -38.00 -53.56 -15.75
C ASP A 41 -38.03 -52.33 -14.81
N GLY A 42 -36.93 -52.04 -14.12
CA GLY A 42 -36.80 -50.86 -13.29
C GLY A 42 -36.26 -49.65 -14.03
N VAL A 43 -36.63 -48.45 -13.56
CA VAL A 43 -36.02 -47.19 -13.99
C VAL A 43 -34.51 -47.25 -13.71
N PRO A 44 -33.62 -46.75 -14.59
CA PRO A 44 -32.20 -46.67 -14.28
C PRO A 44 -31.99 -46.01 -12.91
N GLU A 45 -31.31 -46.69 -11.99
CA GLU A 45 -30.85 -46.08 -10.73
C GLU A 45 -29.72 -45.08 -11.04
N LEU A 46 -30.06 -43.97 -11.68
CA LEU A 46 -29.18 -42.84 -11.84
C LEU A 46 -29.03 -42.19 -10.46
N ASN A 47 -28.07 -42.67 -9.66
CA ASN A 47 -27.72 -42.23 -8.29
C ASN A 47 -28.58 -41.06 -7.79
N THR A 48 -29.83 -41.37 -7.42
CA THR A 48 -30.77 -40.41 -6.83
C THR A 48 -30.37 -40.05 -5.40
N SER A 49 -29.30 -40.67 -4.90
CA SER A 49 -28.65 -40.42 -3.61
C SER A 49 -27.88 -39.11 -3.54
N MET A 50 -27.56 -38.48 -4.69
CA MET A 50 -27.04 -37.12 -4.68
C MET A 50 -28.22 -36.17 -4.48
N PRO A 51 -28.33 -35.45 -3.33
CA PRO A 51 -29.38 -34.47 -3.16
C PRO A 51 -29.28 -33.49 -4.33
N GLN A 52 -30.38 -33.31 -5.07
CA GLN A 52 -30.48 -32.24 -6.06
C GLN A 52 -30.01 -30.96 -5.37
N ARG A 53 -28.88 -30.42 -5.84
CA ARG A 53 -28.40 -29.13 -5.35
C ARG A 53 -29.53 -28.16 -5.63
N ARG A 54 -30.09 -27.58 -4.57
CA ARG A 54 -31.09 -26.52 -4.73
C ARG A 54 -30.45 -25.41 -5.55
N ASP A 55 -31.16 -24.97 -6.59
CA ASP A 55 -30.72 -23.81 -7.36
C ASP A 55 -30.61 -22.61 -6.42
N PRO A 56 -29.53 -21.82 -6.52
CA PRO A 56 -29.32 -20.70 -5.63
C PRO A 56 -30.44 -19.66 -5.79
N SER A 57 -30.89 -19.09 -4.67
CA SER A 57 -31.88 -18.03 -4.70
C SER A 57 -31.29 -16.74 -5.27
N LEU A 58 -32.16 -15.81 -5.70
CA LEU A 58 -31.72 -14.48 -6.17
C LEU A 58 -30.87 -13.75 -5.11
N GLU A 59 -31.25 -13.85 -3.84
CA GLU A 59 -30.52 -13.25 -2.72
C GLU A 59 -29.14 -13.87 -2.54
N GLU A 60 -29.00 -15.20 -2.67
CA GLU A 60 -27.70 -15.88 -2.58
C GLU A 60 -26.77 -15.49 -3.74
N ILE A 61 -27.33 -15.28 -4.93
CA ILE A 61 -26.57 -14.79 -6.10
C ILE A 61 -26.12 -13.34 -5.85
N GLN A 62 -27.02 -12.46 -5.43
CA GLN A 62 -26.72 -11.06 -5.14
C GLN A 62 -25.63 -10.94 -4.06
N LYS A 63 -25.78 -11.67 -2.94
CA LYS A 63 -24.79 -11.68 -1.86
C LYS A 63 -23.39 -12.11 -2.33
N LYS A 64 -23.29 -13.07 -3.26
CA LYS A 64 -21.99 -13.48 -3.83
C LYS A 64 -21.40 -12.40 -4.74
N LEU A 65 -22.23 -11.70 -5.51
CA LEU A 65 -21.80 -10.58 -6.36
C LEU A 65 -21.32 -9.40 -5.52
N GLU A 66 -22.08 -9.01 -4.49
CA GLU A 66 -21.71 -7.97 -3.53
C GLU A 66 -20.42 -8.33 -2.80
N ALA A 67 -20.27 -9.56 -2.31
CA ALA A 67 -19.04 -9.98 -1.67
C ALA A 67 -17.82 -9.91 -2.60
N ALA A 68 -18.00 -10.15 -3.91
CA ALA A 68 -16.93 -9.98 -4.89
C ALA A 68 -16.64 -8.50 -5.17
N GLU A 69 -17.65 -7.65 -5.17
CA GLU A 69 -17.51 -6.20 -5.30
C GLU A 69 -16.77 -5.60 -4.09
N GLU A 70 -17.15 -5.96 -2.88
CA GLU A 70 -16.48 -5.50 -1.66
C GLU A 70 -15.01 -5.93 -1.63
N ARG A 71 -14.68 -7.16 -2.08
CA ARG A 71 -13.28 -7.57 -2.24
C ARG A 71 -12.52 -6.69 -3.23
N ARG A 72 -13.13 -6.27 -4.34
CA ARG A 72 -12.50 -5.34 -5.29
C ARG A 72 -12.29 -3.96 -4.65
N LYS A 73 -13.31 -3.42 -4.00
CA LYS A 73 -13.24 -2.13 -3.28
C LYS A 73 -12.18 -2.13 -2.20
N CYS A 74 -12.07 -3.21 -1.40
CA CYS A 74 -11.03 -3.33 -0.38
C CYS A 74 -9.63 -3.30 -1.00
N GLN A 75 -9.39 -4.05 -2.09
CA GLN A 75 -8.09 -4.05 -2.76
C GLN A 75 -7.73 -2.67 -3.34
N GLU A 76 -8.71 -2.00 -3.94
CA GLU A 76 -8.53 -0.64 -4.44
C GLU A 76 -8.24 0.36 -3.30
N ALA A 77 -8.99 0.27 -2.19
CA ALA A 77 -8.78 1.11 -1.02
C ALA A 77 -7.38 0.93 -0.41
N GLU A 78 -6.88 -0.31 -0.28
CA GLU A 78 -5.52 -0.58 0.20
C GLU A 78 -4.46 -0.02 -0.78
N MET A 79 -4.67 -0.16 -2.10
CA MET A 79 -3.79 0.45 -3.09
C MET A 79 -3.76 1.98 -2.96
N LEU A 80 -4.93 2.61 -2.86
CA LEU A 80 -5.05 4.06 -2.69
C LEU A 80 -4.42 4.54 -1.38
N LYS A 81 -4.56 3.78 -0.29
CA LYS A 81 -3.90 4.06 0.98
C LYS A 81 -2.39 4.06 0.84
N HIS A 82 -1.81 3.04 0.20
CA HIS A 82 -0.36 3.01 -0.05
C HIS A 82 0.13 4.15 -0.96
N LEU A 83 -0.68 4.56 -1.94
CA LEU A 83 -0.36 5.74 -2.76
C LEU A 83 -0.42 7.03 -1.92
N ALA A 84 -1.40 7.18 -1.04
CA ALA A 84 -1.51 8.31 -0.14
C ALA A 84 -0.32 8.39 0.84
N GLU A 85 0.09 7.26 1.42
CA GLU A 85 1.30 7.15 2.26
C GLU A 85 2.55 7.60 1.50
N LYS A 86 2.73 7.19 0.24
CA LYS A 86 3.86 7.64 -0.59
C LYS A 86 3.81 9.15 -0.87
N ARG A 87 2.63 9.69 -1.16
CA ARG A 87 2.45 11.14 -1.37
C ARG A 87 2.72 11.94 -0.10
N GLU A 88 2.39 11.40 1.06
CA GLU A 88 2.72 12.01 2.35
C GLU A 88 4.23 12.02 2.59
N HIS A 89 4.89 10.88 2.38
CA HIS A 89 6.33 10.80 2.50
C HIS A 89 7.07 11.77 1.58
N GLU A 90 6.61 11.94 0.33
CA GLU A 90 7.17 12.94 -0.59
C GLU A 90 7.06 14.37 -0.02
N ARG A 91 5.93 14.73 0.61
CA ARG A 91 5.77 16.04 1.27
C ARG A 91 6.72 16.19 2.45
N GLU A 92 6.83 15.16 3.29
CA GLU A 92 7.75 15.16 4.45
C GLU A 92 9.20 15.35 4.02
N VAL A 93 9.64 14.67 2.96
CA VAL A 93 11.02 14.81 2.45
C VAL A 93 11.30 16.23 1.98
N ILE A 94 10.36 16.84 1.25
CA ILE A 94 10.49 18.24 0.78
C ILE A 94 10.52 19.19 1.98
N GLN A 95 9.60 19.03 2.93
CA GLN A 95 9.53 19.85 4.14
C GLN A 95 10.83 19.74 4.97
N LYS A 96 11.35 18.52 5.14
CA LYS A 96 12.59 18.27 5.86
C LYS A 96 13.79 18.95 5.19
N ALA A 97 13.88 18.91 3.87
CA ALA A 97 14.95 19.60 3.15
C ALA A 97 14.91 21.12 3.38
N PHE A 98 13.71 21.73 3.39
CA PHE A 98 13.55 23.14 3.73
C PHE A 98 13.92 23.43 5.18
N GLU A 99 13.50 22.59 6.12
CA GLU A 99 13.77 22.76 7.54
C GLU A 99 15.27 22.65 7.86
N GLU A 100 15.96 21.67 7.28
CA GLU A 100 17.42 21.53 7.44
C GLU A 100 18.17 22.74 6.88
N ASN A 101 17.77 23.26 5.72
CA ASN A 101 18.36 24.47 5.15
C ASN A 101 18.14 25.70 6.05
N ASN A 102 16.93 25.86 6.58
CA ASN A 102 16.61 26.95 7.49
C ASN A 102 17.40 26.86 8.80
N ASN A 103 17.56 25.64 9.35
CA ASN A 103 18.34 25.39 10.54
C ASN A 103 19.83 25.69 10.31
N PHE A 104 20.38 25.33 9.13
CA PHE A 104 21.75 25.68 8.77
C PHE A 104 21.95 27.20 8.73
N ILE A 105 21.05 27.94 8.06
CA ILE A 105 21.11 29.40 7.99
C ILE A 105 21.03 30.02 9.39
N LYS A 106 20.10 29.54 10.21
CA LYS A 106 19.93 30.02 11.59
C LYS A 106 21.20 29.83 12.41
N HIS A 107 21.76 28.63 12.43
CA HIS A 107 22.97 28.33 13.20
C HIS A 107 24.20 29.09 12.67
N ALA A 108 24.34 29.25 11.35
CA ALA A 108 25.40 30.05 10.77
C ALA A 108 25.31 31.52 11.21
N LYS A 109 24.09 32.09 11.21
CA LYS A 109 23.82 33.45 11.68
C LYS A 109 24.14 33.62 13.16
N GLU A 110 23.60 32.76 14.01
CA GLU A 110 23.83 32.80 15.47
C GLU A 110 25.33 32.70 15.80
N LYS A 111 26.04 31.81 15.11
CA LYS A 111 27.49 31.64 15.32
C LYS A 111 28.29 32.86 14.89
N LEU A 112 27.90 33.52 13.79
CA LEU A 112 28.54 34.76 13.36
C LEU A 112 28.29 35.88 14.37
N GLU A 113 27.06 36.05 14.82
CA GLU A 113 26.68 37.06 15.81
C GLU A 113 27.46 36.90 17.12
N GLN A 114 27.54 35.66 17.64
CA GLN A 114 28.37 35.34 18.81
C GLN A 114 29.85 35.69 18.60
N LYS A 115 30.40 35.39 17.41
CA LYS A 115 31.81 35.71 17.10
C LYS A 115 32.06 37.21 17.03
N MET A 116 31.11 37.97 16.48
CA MET A 116 31.22 39.42 16.39
C MET A 116 31.11 40.07 17.76
N GLU A 117 30.17 39.62 18.62
CA GLU A 117 30.04 40.16 19.97
C GLU A 117 31.28 39.84 20.82
N ALA A 118 31.76 38.59 20.79
CA ALA A 118 33.00 38.24 21.47
C ALA A 118 34.20 39.04 20.96
N ASN A 119 34.28 39.33 19.65
CA ASN A 119 35.35 40.17 19.12
C ASN A 119 35.27 41.61 19.64
N LYS A 120 34.05 42.17 19.68
CA LYS A 120 33.77 43.50 20.19
C LYS A 120 34.13 43.62 21.67
N GLU A 121 33.64 42.71 22.51
CA GLU A 121 33.95 42.65 23.94
C GLU A 121 35.46 42.54 24.19
N ASN A 122 36.16 41.68 23.44
CA ASN A 122 37.62 41.53 23.56
C ASN A 122 38.35 42.84 23.20
N ARG A 123 37.90 43.54 22.16
CA ARG A 123 38.48 44.81 21.74
C ARG A 123 38.23 45.91 22.78
N GLU A 124 37.02 45.97 23.32
CA GLU A 124 36.65 46.92 24.38
C GLU A 124 37.46 46.67 25.65
N ALA A 125 37.60 45.41 26.06
CA ALA A 125 38.41 45.02 27.23
C ALA A 125 39.89 45.40 27.05
N LEU A 126 40.47 45.18 25.86
CA LEU A 126 41.84 45.57 25.56
C LEU A 126 42.04 47.09 25.68
N LEU A 127 41.12 47.87 25.11
CA LEU A 127 41.16 49.33 25.17
C LEU A 127 40.96 49.84 26.60
N ALA A 128 40.00 49.27 27.34
CA ALA A 128 39.75 49.61 28.73
C ALA A 128 40.98 49.36 29.60
N ALA A 129 41.62 48.19 29.47
CA ALA A 129 42.84 47.86 30.20
C ALA A 129 44.02 48.78 29.82
N MET A 130 44.10 49.23 28.56
CA MET A 130 45.12 50.20 28.14
C MET A 130 44.87 51.57 28.79
N LEU A 131 43.63 52.06 28.76
CA LEU A 131 43.25 53.34 29.35
C LEU A 131 43.42 53.35 30.86
N GLU A 132 43.07 52.26 31.54
CA GLU A 132 43.25 52.11 32.99
C GLU A 132 44.72 52.23 33.39
N ARG A 133 45.63 51.53 32.68
CA ARG A 133 47.08 51.66 32.92
C ARG A 133 47.59 53.09 32.71
N LEU A 134 47.04 53.82 31.73
CA LEU A 134 47.42 55.22 31.51
C LEU A 134 46.90 56.12 32.65
N GLN A 135 45.65 55.94 33.06
CA GLN A 135 45.06 56.67 34.19
C GLN A 135 45.79 56.42 35.51
N GLU A 136 46.27 55.19 35.75
CA GLU A 136 47.12 54.89 36.91
C GLU A 136 48.44 55.68 36.89
N LYS A 137 49.06 55.83 35.72
CA LYS A 137 50.27 56.65 35.57
C LYS A 137 49.99 58.12 35.83
N ASP A 138 48.86 58.64 35.37
CA ASP A 138 48.46 60.03 35.62
C ASP A 138 48.20 60.28 37.12
N LYS A 139 47.48 59.37 37.79
CA LYS A 139 47.26 59.42 39.24
C LYS A 139 48.58 59.40 40.01
N HIS A 140 49.49 58.50 39.64
CA HIS A 140 50.81 58.43 40.27
C HIS A 140 51.61 59.72 40.08
N ALA A 141 51.54 60.35 38.90
CA ALA A 141 52.22 61.61 38.64
C ALA A 141 51.67 62.75 39.53
N GLU A 142 50.37 62.81 39.77
CA GLU A 142 49.76 63.75 40.73
C GLU A 142 50.21 63.49 42.17
N GLU A 143 50.21 62.22 42.60
CA GLU A 143 50.69 61.84 43.94
C GLU A 143 52.16 62.26 44.16
N VAL A 144 53.02 62.07 43.16
CA VAL A 144 54.43 62.49 43.21
C VAL A 144 54.54 64.01 43.34
N ARG A 145 53.75 64.79 42.59
CA ARG A 145 53.72 66.27 42.72
C ARG A 145 53.30 66.71 44.13
N LYS A 146 52.20 66.17 44.63
CA LYS A 146 51.69 66.47 45.97
C LYS A 146 52.69 66.08 47.07
N ASN A 147 53.34 64.92 46.94
CA ASN A 147 54.38 64.49 47.89
C ASN A 147 55.60 65.41 47.89
N LYS A 148 55.94 65.99 46.74
CA LYS A 148 57.02 66.98 46.65
C LYS A 148 56.65 68.26 47.40
N GLU A 149 55.45 68.80 47.17
CA GLU A 149 54.94 70.00 47.85
C GLU A 149 54.93 69.83 49.37
N LEU A 150 54.40 68.71 49.87
CA LEU A 150 54.37 68.41 51.32
C LEU A 150 55.77 68.34 51.94
N LYS A 151 56.77 67.80 51.23
CA LYS A 151 58.16 67.75 51.72
C LYS A 151 58.81 69.13 51.74
N GLU A 152 58.53 69.97 50.74
CA GLU A 152 59.02 71.35 50.70
C GLU A 152 58.41 72.19 51.81
N GLU A 153 57.12 72.00 52.13
CA GLU A 153 56.46 72.65 53.27
C GLU A 153 57.04 72.20 54.62
N ALA A 154 57.34 70.91 54.77
CA ALA A 154 57.89 70.36 56.01
C ALA A 154 59.36 70.76 56.28
N CYS A 155 60.09 71.26 55.28
CA CYS A 155 61.46 71.75 55.41
C CYS A 155 61.58 73.28 55.56
N ARG A 156 60.46 74.02 55.56
CA ARG A 156 60.42 75.46 55.90
C ARG A 156 60.26 75.65 57.40
#